data_AF-A0A6P8DED1-F1
#
_entry.id   AF-A0A6P8DED1-F1
#
_cell.length_a   1.000
_cell.length_b   1.000
_cell.length_c   1.000
_cell.angle_alpha   90.00
_cell.angle_beta   90.00
_cell.angle_gamma   90.00
#
_symmetry.space_group_name_H-M   'P 1'
#
loop_
_entity.id
_entity.type
_entity.pdbx_description
1 polymer ?
#
loop_
_entity_poly.entity_id
_entity_poly.type
_entity_poly.pdbx_seq_one_letter_code
_entity_poly.pdbx_strand_id
1 'polypeptide(L)'
;MKADEEKQIHQDIESVEREKEEAIATATVVGKMWNSLGSKKNIKQRIEFLRDYVEISRAGHQKFKAEVIFLRKELEVVEDDLTSMEKQLNYIERLKYEARQCISQSRTEQDEMNASYHQYIELMRNAEELAEKKDLVALQKLSHEEVEKFMSQWSNDQAFRDDYRTRSIDSLNKRCLNLDGRRRNQDEKLIFMKDPTVKISKGLKKALQKPQKEISGEPV
;
A
#
# COMPACT_ATOMS: atom_id res chain seq x y z
N MET A 1 67.69 -88.26 -14.37
CA MET A 1 66.65 -87.87 -13.39
C MET A 1 66.68 -88.88 -12.27
N LYS A 2 66.61 -88.42 -11.01
CA LYS A 2 66.53 -89.32 -9.85
C LYS A 2 65.09 -89.85 -9.76
N ALA A 3 64.92 -91.14 -9.46
CA ALA A 3 63.61 -91.80 -9.43
C ALA A 3 62.57 -91.11 -8.49
N ASP A 4 63.03 -90.35 -7.49
CA ASP A 4 62.16 -89.56 -6.61
C ASP A 4 61.53 -88.33 -7.28
N GLU A 5 62.22 -87.67 -8.22
CA GLU A 5 61.68 -86.51 -8.95
C GLU A 5 60.55 -86.94 -9.90
N GLU A 6 60.71 -88.09 -10.54
CA GLU A 6 59.72 -88.65 -11.47
C GLU A 6 58.43 -89.06 -10.73
N LYS A 7 58.56 -89.60 -9.51
CA LYS A 7 57.43 -89.95 -8.64
C LYS A 7 56.70 -88.72 -8.10
N GLN A 8 57.43 -87.66 -7.73
CA GLN A 8 56.85 -86.39 -7.29
C GLN A 8 56.06 -85.71 -8.41
N ILE A 9 56.63 -85.66 -9.62
CA ILE A 9 55.94 -85.10 -10.80
C ILE A 9 54.65 -85.87 -11.09
N HIS A 10 54.65 -87.20 -10.93
CA HIS A 10 53.44 -88.01 -11.12
C HIS A 10 52.35 -87.67 -10.10
N GLN A 11 52.70 -87.49 -8.83
CA GLN A 11 51.74 -87.08 -7.79
C GLN A 11 51.20 -85.65 -8.00
N ASP A 12 52.05 -84.73 -8.45
CA ASP A 12 51.65 -83.35 -8.74
C ASP A 12 50.69 -83.30 -9.95
N ILE A 13 50.94 -84.11 -10.98
CA ILE A 13 50.03 -84.27 -12.13
C ILE A 13 48.67 -84.80 -11.65
N GLU A 14 48.65 -85.86 -10.84
CA GLU A 14 47.39 -86.42 -10.30
C GLU A 14 46.64 -85.43 -9.39
N SER A 15 47.34 -84.55 -8.68
CA SER A 15 46.73 -83.50 -7.85
C SER A 15 46.09 -82.42 -8.72
N VAL A 16 46.84 -81.91 -9.72
CA VAL A 16 46.35 -80.88 -10.66
C VAL A 16 45.19 -81.40 -11.51
N GLU A 17 45.22 -82.67 -11.90
CA GLU A 17 44.12 -83.30 -12.64
C GLU A 17 42.85 -83.37 -11.78
N ARG A 18 42.95 -83.75 -10.50
CA ARG A 18 41.81 -83.73 -9.56
C ARG A 18 41.26 -82.33 -9.33
N GLU A 19 42.12 -81.34 -9.12
CA GLU A 19 41.69 -79.95 -8.94
C GLU A 19 41.01 -79.39 -10.20
N LYS A 20 41.51 -79.76 -11.38
CA LYS A 20 40.89 -79.40 -12.66
C LYS A 20 39.50 -80.02 -12.80
N GLU A 21 39.33 -81.29 -12.46
CA GLU A 21 38.03 -81.96 -12.48
C GLU A 21 37.04 -81.32 -11.51
N GLU A 22 37.48 -80.98 -10.29
CA GLU A 22 36.66 -80.29 -9.29
C GLU A 22 36.26 -78.88 -9.76
N ALA A 23 37.18 -78.14 -10.38
CA ALA A 23 36.90 -76.83 -10.96
C ALA A 23 35.90 -76.92 -12.13
N ILE A 24 36.01 -77.94 -12.99
CA ILE A 24 35.05 -78.19 -14.09
C ILE A 24 33.67 -78.54 -13.54
N ALA A 25 33.59 -79.40 -12.52
CA ALA A 25 32.34 -79.76 -11.86
C ALA A 25 31.67 -78.53 -11.24
N THR A 26 32.45 -77.71 -10.52
CA THR A 26 31.97 -76.47 -9.88
C THR A 26 31.47 -75.46 -10.92
N ALA A 27 32.24 -75.22 -11.98
CA ALA A 27 31.84 -74.34 -13.08
C ALA A 27 30.57 -74.83 -13.78
N THR A 28 30.40 -76.14 -13.91
CA THR A 28 29.19 -76.75 -14.49
C THR A 28 27.97 -76.55 -13.59
N VAL A 29 28.11 -76.72 -12.27
CA VAL A 29 27.02 -76.49 -11.30
C VAL A 29 26.63 -75.01 -11.27
N VAL A 30 27.61 -74.10 -11.21
CA VAL A 30 27.38 -72.66 -11.26
C VAL A 30 26.71 -72.27 -12.58
N GLY A 31 27.20 -72.78 -13.71
CA GLY A 31 26.60 -72.57 -15.02
C GLY A 31 25.16 -73.06 -15.10
N LYS A 32 24.84 -74.25 -14.56
CA LYS A 32 23.47 -74.78 -14.48
C LYS A 32 22.57 -73.94 -13.58
N MET A 33 23.08 -73.42 -12.46
CA MET A 33 22.36 -72.52 -11.56
C MET A 33 21.97 -71.21 -12.25
N TRP A 34 22.89 -70.61 -13.02
CA TRP A 34 22.64 -69.39 -13.80
C TRP A 34 21.78 -69.63 -15.04
N ASN A 35 21.92 -70.79 -15.68
CA ASN A 35 21.16 -71.17 -16.88
C ASN A 35 19.80 -71.80 -16.56
N SER A 36 19.47 -72.02 -15.28
CA SER A 36 18.13 -72.40 -14.87
C SER A 36 17.13 -71.40 -15.45
N LEU A 37 16.32 -71.88 -16.39
CA LEU A 37 15.38 -71.04 -17.17
C LEU A 37 14.46 -70.22 -16.27
N GLY A 38 14.09 -70.77 -15.10
CA GLY A 38 13.28 -70.10 -14.09
C GLY A 38 13.97 -68.86 -13.50
N SER A 39 15.22 -68.98 -13.07
CA SER A 39 15.97 -67.87 -12.45
C SER A 39 16.19 -66.71 -13.43
N LYS A 40 16.58 -67.01 -14.68
CA LYS A 40 16.84 -65.98 -15.70
C LYS A 40 15.56 -65.27 -16.15
N LYS A 41 14.44 -66.00 -16.31
CA LYS A 41 13.15 -65.42 -16.69
C LYS A 41 12.59 -64.52 -15.58
N ASN A 42 12.69 -64.95 -14.32
CA ASN A 42 12.24 -64.16 -13.17
C ASN A 42 13.02 -62.85 -13.02
N ILE A 43 14.35 -62.89 -13.20
CA ILE A 43 15.19 -61.68 -13.17
C ILE A 43 14.80 -60.72 -14.29
N LYS A 44 14.59 -61.22 -15.52
CA LYS A 44 14.15 -60.38 -16.65
C LYS A 44 12.82 -59.69 -16.39
N GLN A 45 11.81 -60.44 -15.93
CA GLN A 45 10.50 -59.89 -15.58
C GLN A 45 10.59 -58.83 -14.48
N ARG A 46 11.45 -59.04 -13.49
CA ARG A 46 11.69 -58.05 -12.43
C ARG A 46 12.32 -56.76 -12.96
N ILE A 47 13.28 -56.87 -13.89
CA ILE A 47 13.92 -55.71 -14.52
C ILE A 47 12.91 -54.92 -15.36
N GLU A 48 12.04 -55.61 -16.09
CA GLU A 48 10.99 -54.98 -16.90
C GLU A 48 9.99 -54.23 -16.02
N PHE A 49 9.49 -54.86 -14.95
CA PHE A 49 8.64 -54.19 -13.96
C PHE A 49 9.32 -52.95 -13.34
N LEU A 50 10.59 -53.06 -12.97
CA LEU A 50 11.35 -51.94 -12.41
C LEU A 50 11.54 -50.81 -13.42
N ARG A 51 11.73 -51.14 -14.71
CA ARG A 51 11.83 -50.17 -15.80
C ARG A 51 10.52 -49.37 -15.92
N ASP A 52 9.39 -50.05 -16.03
CA ASP A 52 8.08 -49.42 -16.17
C ASP A 52 7.76 -48.56 -14.93
N TYR A 53 8.06 -49.07 -13.74
CA TYR A 53 7.90 -48.33 -12.50
C TYR A 53 8.72 -47.04 -12.46
N VAL A 54 10.00 -47.10 -12.85
CA VAL A 54 10.88 -45.93 -12.91
C VAL A 54 10.39 -44.92 -13.94
N GLU A 55 9.87 -45.38 -15.08
CA GLU A 55 9.36 -44.52 -16.13
C GLU A 55 8.09 -43.78 -15.70
N ILE A 56 7.14 -44.48 -15.07
CA ILE A 56 5.94 -43.88 -14.46
C ILE A 56 6.33 -42.87 -13.37
N SER A 57 7.25 -43.25 -12.48
CA SER A 57 7.74 -42.37 -11.42
C SER A 57 8.39 -41.11 -11.96
N ARG A 58 9.22 -41.24 -13.01
CA ARG A 58 9.87 -40.11 -13.69
C ARG A 58 8.85 -39.16 -14.33
N ALA A 59 7.86 -39.70 -15.03
CA ALA A 59 6.81 -38.91 -15.65
C ALA A 59 5.98 -38.14 -14.59
N GLY A 60 5.65 -38.79 -13.47
CA GLY A 60 4.98 -38.14 -12.34
C GLY A 60 5.81 -37.02 -11.73
N HIS A 61 7.12 -37.25 -11.51
CA HIS A 61 8.03 -36.24 -10.98
C HIS A 61 8.16 -35.03 -11.92
N GLN A 62 8.20 -35.24 -13.24
CA GLN A 62 8.25 -34.15 -14.21
C GLN A 62 6.99 -33.28 -14.19
N LYS A 63 5.80 -33.89 -14.08
CA LYS A 63 4.54 -33.15 -13.92
C LYS A 63 4.53 -32.32 -12.65
N PHE A 64 4.87 -32.92 -11.51
CA PHE A 64 4.95 -32.22 -10.22
C PHE A 64 5.96 -31.07 -10.28
N LYS A 65 7.13 -31.27 -10.90
CA LYS A 65 8.12 -30.21 -11.07
C LYS A 65 7.58 -29.04 -11.92
N ALA A 66 6.85 -29.33 -12.99
CA ALA A 66 6.23 -28.30 -13.82
C ALA A 66 5.17 -27.50 -13.03
N GLU A 67 4.36 -28.18 -12.22
CA GLU A 67 3.37 -27.55 -11.34
C GLU A 67 4.03 -26.65 -10.28
N VAL A 68 5.11 -27.11 -9.64
CA VAL A 68 5.88 -26.29 -8.69
C VAL A 68 6.44 -25.03 -9.37
N ILE A 69 6.93 -25.12 -10.61
CA ILE A 69 7.43 -23.96 -11.36
C ILE A 69 6.29 -22.99 -11.68
N PHE A 70 5.12 -23.51 -12.07
CA PHE A 70 3.94 -22.69 -12.34
C PHE A 70 3.49 -21.94 -11.08
N LEU A 71 3.30 -22.64 -9.97
CA LEU A 71 2.87 -22.05 -8.70
C LEU A 71 3.86 -20.99 -8.19
N ARG A 72 5.17 -21.18 -8.42
CA ARG A 72 6.18 -20.15 -8.07
C ARG A 72 6.01 -18.86 -8.86
N LYS A 73 5.66 -18.96 -10.14
CA LYS A 73 5.40 -17.77 -10.98
C LYS A 73 4.11 -17.08 -10.57
N GLU A 74 3.07 -17.85 -10.25
CA GLU A 74 1.81 -17.29 -9.78
C GLU A 74 1.99 -16.58 -8.43
N LEU A 75 2.80 -17.15 -7.53
CA LEU A 75 3.18 -16.51 -6.28
C LEU A 75 3.92 -15.18 -6.52
N GLU A 76 4.88 -15.15 -7.44
CA GLU A 76 5.62 -13.92 -7.78
C GLU A 76 4.69 -12.81 -8.27
N VAL A 77 3.70 -13.13 -9.13
CA VAL A 77 2.69 -12.16 -9.59
C VAL A 77 1.85 -11.63 -8.44
N VAL A 78 1.40 -12.51 -7.53
CA VAL A 78 0.60 -12.10 -6.36
C VAL A 78 1.42 -11.24 -5.40
N GLU A 79 2.70 -11.57 -5.20
CA GLU A 79 3.61 -10.76 -4.39
C GLU A 79 3.80 -9.35 -5.00
N ASP A 80 4.01 -9.26 -6.31
CA ASP A 80 4.12 -7.97 -7.02
C ASP A 80 2.84 -7.13 -6.88
N ASP A 81 1.67 -7.74 -7.06
CA ASP A 81 0.38 -7.09 -6.88
C ASP A 81 0.18 -6.62 -5.43
N LEU A 82 0.55 -7.44 -4.44
CA LEU A 82 0.50 -7.07 -3.03
C LEU A 82 1.36 -5.83 -2.76
N THR A 83 2.61 -5.80 -3.24
CA THR A 83 3.48 -4.62 -3.05
C THR A 83 2.95 -3.38 -3.77
N SER A 84 2.29 -3.53 -4.92
CA SER A 84 1.64 -2.45 -5.65
C SER A 84 0.48 -1.87 -4.84
N MET A 85 -0.38 -2.73 -4.30
CA MET A 85 -1.52 -2.33 -3.47
C MET A 85 -1.09 -1.66 -2.18
N GLU A 86 -0.05 -2.17 -1.51
CA GLU A 86 0.54 -1.54 -0.33
C GLU A 86 1.05 -0.12 -0.62
N LYS A 87 1.71 0.10 -1.76
CA LYS A 87 2.15 1.43 -2.18
C LYS A 87 0.96 2.38 -2.42
N GLN A 88 -0.10 1.88 -3.05
CA GLN A 88 -1.32 2.67 -3.27
C GLN A 88 -2.01 3.02 -1.95
N LEU A 89 -2.11 2.07 -1.02
CA LEU A 89 -2.72 2.29 0.29
C LEU A 89 -1.96 3.38 1.07
N ASN A 90 -0.64 3.26 1.17
CA ASN A 90 0.21 4.26 1.82
C ASN A 90 0.05 5.66 1.19
N TYR A 91 -0.07 5.74 -0.14
CA TYR A 91 -0.33 6.99 -0.84
C TYR A 91 -1.69 7.60 -0.48
N ILE A 92 -2.75 6.78 -0.44
CA ILE A 92 -4.10 7.22 -0.07
C ILE A 92 -4.14 7.67 1.40
N GLU A 93 -3.51 6.94 2.31
CA GLU A 93 -3.44 7.30 3.73
C GLU A 93 -2.75 8.65 3.94
N ARG A 94 -1.64 8.88 3.23
CA ARG A 94 -0.96 10.18 3.24
C ARG A 94 -1.88 11.30 2.73
N LEU A 95 -2.57 11.09 1.61
CA LEU A 95 -3.51 12.08 1.08
C LEU A 95 -4.66 12.36 2.06
N LYS A 96 -5.18 11.32 2.71
CA LYS A 96 -6.24 11.45 3.72
C LYS A 96 -5.75 12.26 4.92
N TYR A 97 -4.52 12.04 5.36
CA TYR A 97 -3.91 12.84 6.42
C TYR A 97 -3.76 14.31 6.00
N GLU A 98 -3.20 14.57 4.82
CA GLU A 98 -3.04 15.94 4.28
C GLU A 98 -4.40 16.65 4.13
N ALA A 99 -5.44 15.94 3.67
CA ALA A 99 -6.79 16.47 3.57
C ALA A 99 -7.39 16.84 4.93
N ARG A 100 -7.22 15.97 5.95
CA ARG A 100 -7.67 16.26 7.32
C ARG A 100 -6.98 17.49 7.90
N GLN A 101 -5.68 17.63 7.69
CA GLN A 101 -4.93 18.81 8.12
C GLN A 101 -5.44 20.07 7.43
N CYS A 102 -5.66 20.02 6.11
CA CYS A 102 -6.22 21.13 5.36
C CYS A 102 -7.61 21.55 5.87
N ILE A 103 -8.51 20.59 6.11
CA ILE A 103 -9.86 20.87 6.65
C ILE A 103 -9.77 21.49 8.03
N SER A 104 -8.89 20.97 8.90
CA SER A 104 -8.70 21.49 10.25
C SER A 104 -8.22 22.95 10.21
N GLN A 105 -7.23 23.25 9.37
CA GLN A 105 -6.70 24.60 9.19
C GLN A 105 -7.75 25.56 8.64
N SER A 106 -8.52 25.14 7.63
CA SER A 106 -9.58 26.00 7.09
C SER A 106 -10.70 26.26 8.10
N ARG A 107 -11.02 25.31 8.99
CA ARG A 107 -11.97 25.53 10.08
C ARG A 107 -11.45 26.52 11.10
N THR A 108 -10.19 26.39 11.53
CA THR A 108 -9.59 27.34 12.46
C THR A 108 -9.51 28.75 11.85
N GLU A 109 -9.11 28.86 10.58
CA GLU A 109 -9.11 30.14 9.86
C GLU A 109 -10.53 30.74 9.78
N GLN A 110 -11.54 29.91 9.53
CA GLN A 110 -12.95 30.35 9.50
C GLN A 110 -13.44 30.81 10.88
N ASP A 111 -13.11 30.08 11.95
CA ASP A 111 -13.47 30.44 13.31
C ASP A 111 -12.80 31.75 13.74
N GLU A 112 -11.53 31.96 13.37
CA GLU A 112 -10.79 33.21 13.58
C GLU A 112 -11.42 34.38 12.81
N MET A 113 -11.75 34.18 11.51
CA MET A 113 -12.43 35.20 10.71
C MET A 113 -13.81 35.56 11.27
N ASN A 114 -14.53 34.57 11.83
CA ASN A 114 -15.86 34.76 12.39
C ASN A 114 -15.84 35.16 13.88
N ALA A 115 -14.69 35.24 14.54
CA ALA A 115 -14.60 35.57 15.95
C ALA A 115 -15.29 36.91 16.29
N SER A 116 -15.11 37.94 15.45
CA SER A 116 -15.80 39.22 15.63
C SER A 116 -17.32 39.12 15.49
N TYR A 117 -17.80 38.23 14.60
CA TYR A 117 -19.23 37.99 14.43
C TYR A 117 -19.83 37.29 15.66
N HIS A 118 -19.14 36.30 16.21
CA HIS A 118 -19.59 35.64 17.44
C HIS A 118 -19.64 36.61 18.62
N GLN A 119 -18.60 37.44 18.79
CA GLN A 119 -18.60 38.52 19.79
C GLN A 119 -19.77 39.49 19.62
N TYR A 120 -20.08 39.87 18.38
CA TYR A 120 -21.23 40.72 18.07
C TYR A 120 -22.55 40.07 18.48
N ILE A 121 -22.76 38.79 18.15
CA ILE A 121 -23.98 38.06 18.54
C ILE A 121 -24.12 37.98 20.06
N GLU A 122 -23.04 37.73 20.79
CA GLU A 122 -23.06 37.72 22.25
C GLU A 122 -23.38 39.09 22.85
N LEU A 123 -22.80 40.15 22.30
CA LEU A 123 -23.10 41.53 22.70
C LEU A 123 -24.57 41.87 22.47
N MET A 124 -25.11 41.52 21.30
CA MET A 124 -26.51 41.74 20.96
C MET A 124 -27.45 40.98 21.90
N ARG A 125 -27.15 39.70 22.19
CA ARG A 125 -27.93 38.91 23.15
C ARG A 125 -27.92 39.55 24.55
N ASN A 126 -26.77 40.03 25.01
CA ASN A 126 -26.67 40.73 26.29
C ASN A 126 -27.52 42.00 26.31
N ALA A 127 -27.45 42.82 25.25
CA ALA A 127 -28.28 44.01 25.12
C ALA A 127 -29.79 43.68 25.12
N GLU A 128 -30.19 42.61 24.44
CA GLU A 128 -31.58 42.11 24.42
C GLU A 128 -32.03 41.67 25.82
N GLU A 129 -31.22 40.89 26.54
CA GLU A 129 -31.51 40.45 27.91
C GLU A 129 -31.66 41.63 28.89
N LEU A 130 -30.80 42.65 28.79
CA LEU A 130 -30.89 43.87 29.61
C LEU A 130 -32.13 44.69 29.25
N ALA A 131 -32.49 44.76 27.97
CA ALA A 131 -33.70 45.44 27.51
C ALA A 131 -34.97 44.74 28.01
N GLU A 132 -35.00 43.40 27.99
CA GLU A 132 -36.12 42.60 28.51
C GLU A 132 -36.28 42.80 30.03
N LYS A 133 -35.18 42.86 30.77
CA LYS A 133 -35.14 43.19 32.21
C LYS A 133 -35.44 44.66 32.51
N LYS A 134 -35.51 45.51 31.47
CA LYS A 134 -35.66 46.98 31.56
C LYS A 134 -34.57 47.66 32.39
N ASP A 135 -33.37 47.07 32.44
CA ASP A 135 -32.23 47.67 33.11
C ASP A 135 -31.57 48.71 32.20
N LEU A 136 -32.15 49.91 32.19
CA LEU A 136 -31.71 51.02 31.35
C LEU A 136 -30.29 51.50 31.70
N VAL A 137 -29.92 51.42 32.99
CA VAL A 137 -28.62 51.89 33.46
C VAL A 137 -27.51 50.95 32.98
N ALA A 138 -27.71 49.64 33.12
CA ALA A 138 -26.77 48.65 32.61
C ALA A 138 -26.67 48.69 31.08
N LEU A 139 -27.79 48.87 30.38
CA LEU A 139 -27.80 48.96 28.92
C LEU A 139 -27.06 50.21 28.41
N GLN A 140 -27.25 51.37 29.06
CA GLN A 140 -26.51 52.59 28.73
C GLN A 140 -25.01 52.42 28.98
N LYS A 141 -24.65 51.77 30.09
CA LYS A 141 -23.24 51.46 30.41
C LYS A 141 -22.62 50.54 29.35
N LEU A 142 -23.30 49.46 28.97
CA LEU A 142 -22.85 48.54 27.92
C LEU A 142 -22.62 49.27 26.58
N SER A 143 -23.55 50.15 26.20
CA SER A 143 -23.42 50.96 24.98
C SER A 143 -22.21 51.91 25.05
N HIS A 144 -21.96 52.55 26.20
CA HIS A 144 -20.83 53.46 26.34
C HIS A 144 -19.50 52.69 26.30
N GLU A 145 -19.41 51.56 26.99
CA GLU A 145 -18.19 50.73 27.02
C GLU A 145 -17.80 50.22 25.63
N GLU A 146 -18.76 49.77 24.81
CA GLU A 146 -18.45 49.28 23.46
C GLU A 146 -18.00 50.42 22.53
N VAL A 147 -18.59 51.61 22.66
CA VAL A 147 -18.15 52.80 21.90
C VAL A 147 -16.72 53.19 22.29
N GLU A 148 -16.41 53.25 23.60
CA GLU A 148 -15.05 53.58 24.05
C GLU A 148 -14.02 52.54 23.60
N LYS A 149 -14.38 51.25 23.67
CA LYS A 149 -13.55 50.16 23.15
C LYS A 149 -13.29 50.32 21.65
N PHE A 150 -14.33 50.60 20.86
CA PHE A 150 -14.19 50.86 19.43
C PHE A 150 -13.29 52.07 19.16
N MET A 151 -13.51 53.19 19.86
CA MET A 151 -12.72 54.41 19.68
C MET A 151 -11.25 54.21 20.04
N SER A 152 -10.98 53.40 21.08
CA SER A 152 -9.63 53.01 21.46
C SER A 152 -8.96 52.16 20.38
N GLN A 153 -9.62 51.13 19.86
CA GLN A 153 -9.10 50.31 18.76
C GLN A 153 -8.89 51.15 17.49
N TRP A 154 -9.87 52.00 17.16
CA TRP A 154 -9.81 52.87 16.00
C TRP A 154 -8.63 53.85 16.05
N SER A 155 -8.28 54.35 17.24
CA SER A 155 -7.18 55.29 17.40
C SER A 155 -5.82 54.59 17.47
N ASN A 156 -5.74 53.47 18.18
CA ASN A 156 -4.48 52.84 18.56
C ASN A 156 -4.04 51.68 17.66
N ASP A 157 -4.97 51.04 16.93
CA ASP A 157 -4.67 49.83 16.14
C ASP A 157 -4.87 50.08 14.63
N GLN A 158 -3.76 50.08 13.89
CA GLN A 158 -3.78 50.20 12.44
C GLN A 158 -4.33 48.93 11.77
N ALA A 159 -4.05 47.74 12.31
CA ALA A 159 -4.53 46.49 11.74
C ALA A 159 -6.05 46.41 11.83
N PHE A 160 -6.63 46.86 12.96
CA PHE A 160 -8.08 47.01 13.10
C PHE A 160 -8.69 47.95 12.05
N ARG A 161 -8.09 49.12 11.80
CA ARG A 161 -8.57 50.06 10.78
C ARG A 161 -8.52 49.45 9.38
N ASP A 162 -7.46 48.73 9.04
CA ASP A 162 -7.29 48.11 7.73
C ASP A 162 -8.24 46.93 7.52
N ASP A 163 -8.44 46.08 8.55
CA ASP A 163 -9.46 45.01 8.53
C ASP A 163 -10.88 45.58 8.41
N TYR A 164 -11.22 46.62 9.18
CA TYR A 164 -12.52 47.29 9.11
C TYR A 164 -12.78 47.89 7.72
N ARG A 165 -11.77 48.57 7.14
CA ARG A 165 -11.84 49.09 5.77
C ARG A 165 -12.05 47.95 4.78
N THR A 166 -11.33 46.85 4.94
CA THR A 166 -11.45 45.67 4.09
C THR A 166 -12.88 45.14 4.17
N ARG A 167 -13.38 44.73 5.34
CA ARG A 167 -14.74 44.20 5.52
C ARG A 167 -15.85 45.09 4.94
N SER A 168 -15.64 46.41 4.94
CA SER A 168 -16.60 47.39 4.40
C SER A 168 -16.67 47.43 2.86
N ILE A 169 -15.63 47.01 2.14
CA ILE A 169 -15.53 47.10 0.67
C ILE A 169 -16.71 46.41 -0.01
N ASP A 170 -17.14 45.25 0.48
CA ASP A 170 -18.20 44.47 -0.17
C ASP A 170 -19.56 45.20 -0.10
N SER A 171 -19.84 45.82 1.05
CA SER A 171 -21.01 46.69 1.24
C SER A 171 -20.92 47.98 0.42
N LEU A 172 -19.74 48.57 0.31
CA LEU A 172 -19.50 49.74 -0.55
C LEU A 172 -19.69 49.38 -2.03
N ASN A 173 -19.22 48.21 -2.45
CA ASN A 173 -19.37 47.71 -3.81
C ASN A 173 -20.84 47.55 -4.19
N LYS A 174 -21.65 46.93 -3.32
CA LYS A 174 -23.10 46.74 -3.49
C LYS A 174 -23.87 48.06 -3.59
N ARG A 175 -23.43 49.09 -2.89
CA ARG A 175 -24.04 50.42 -2.90
C ARG A 175 -23.48 51.35 -4.00
N CYS A 176 -22.56 50.85 -4.83
CA CYS A 176 -21.85 51.64 -5.82
C CYS A 176 -21.13 52.86 -5.22
N LEU A 177 -20.49 52.69 -4.06
CA LEU A 177 -19.71 53.72 -3.37
C LEU A 177 -18.20 53.48 -3.52
N ASN A 178 -17.43 54.56 -3.42
CA ASN A 178 -15.98 54.60 -3.30
C ASN A 178 -15.55 54.47 -1.82
N LEU A 179 -14.24 54.28 -1.58
CA LEU A 179 -13.66 54.20 -0.22
C LEU A 179 -13.89 55.47 0.61
N ASP A 180 -14.08 56.61 -0.05
CA ASP A 180 -14.41 57.91 0.56
C ASP A 180 -15.91 58.10 0.80
N GLY A 181 -16.74 57.13 0.45
CA GLY A 181 -18.20 57.17 0.60
C GLY A 181 -18.96 57.89 -0.52
N ARG A 182 -18.29 58.39 -1.57
CA ARG A 182 -18.96 59.02 -2.73
C ARG A 182 -19.49 57.98 -3.70
N ARG A 183 -20.55 58.30 -4.45
CA ARG A 183 -21.05 57.42 -5.53
C ARG A 183 -20.00 57.27 -6.63
N ARG A 184 -19.82 56.04 -7.09
CA ARG A 184 -18.97 55.70 -8.24
C ARG A 184 -19.62 56.16 -9.54
N ASN A 185 -18.79 56.59 -10.47
CA ASN A 185 -19.20 56.82 -11.84
C ASN A 185 -19.47 55.48 -12.55
N GLN A 186 -20.28 55.47 -13.60
CA GLN A 186 -20.67 54.24 -14.32
C GLN A 186 -19.48 53.47 -14.92
N ASP A 187 -18.36 54.17 -15.16
CA ASP A 187 -17.15 53.61 -15.76
C ASP A 187 -16.10 53.13 -14.73
N GLU A 188 -16.34 53.35 -13.44
CA GLU A 188 -15.40 53.02 -12.36
C GLU A 188 -15.51 51.54 -11.94
N LYS A 189 -14.39 50.82 -12.04
CA LYS A 189 -14.28 49.39 -11.69
C LYS A 189 -14.55 49.14 -10.19
N LEU A 190 -15.03 47.94 -9.88
CA LEU A 190 -15.23 47.48 -8.51
C LEU A 190 -13.91 47.48 -7.73
N ILE A 191 -14.00 47.77 -6.42
CA ILE A 191 -12.85 47.66 -5.52
C ILE A 191 -12.59 46.17 -5.31
N PHE A 192 -11.47 45.67 -5.83
CA PHE A 192 -11.15 44.24 -5.82
C PHE A 192 -10.49 43.85 -4.49
N MET A 193 -11.03 42.80 -3.85
CA MET A 193 -10.32 42.11 -2.77
C MET A 193 -9.51 40.95 -3.33
N LYS A 194 -8.34 40.69 -2.74
CA LYS A 194 -7.62 39.46 -3.02
C LYS A 194 -8.33 38.31 -2.31
N ASP A 195 -8.83 37.35 -3.08
CA ASP A 195 -9.47 36.16 -2.50
C ASP A 195 -8.50 35.44 -1.55
N PRO A 196 -8.97 34.97 -0.38
CA PRO A 196 -8.16 34.16 0.51
C PRO A 196 -7.75 32.89 -0.24
N THR A 197 -6.44 32.75 -0.45
CA THR A 197 -5.88 31.61 -1.16
C THR A 197 -5.84 30.42 -0.19
N VAL A 198 -6.80 29.49 -0.32
CA VAL A 198 -6.77 28.24 0.45
C VAL A 198 -5.45 27.51 0.16
N LYS A 199 -4.63 27.32 1.20
CA LYS A 199 -3.29 26.72 1.11
C LYS A 199 -3.39 25.20 1.01
N ILE A 200 -3.87 24.70 -0.13
CA ILE A 200 -3.95 23.26 -0.39
C ILE A 200 -2.56 22.74 -0.80
N SER A 201 -2.15 21.57 -0.27
CA SER A 201 -0.90 20.90 -0.64
C SER A 201 -0.86 20.60 -2.15
N LYS A 202 0.35 20.61 -2.75
CA LYS A 202 0.52 20.27 -4.18
C LYS A 202 0.06 18.84 -4.48
N GLY A 203 0.22 17.91 -3.53
CA GLY A 203 -0.23 16.52 -3.66
C GLY A 203 -1.75 16.41 -3.74
N LEU A 204 -2.45 17.09 -2.82
CA LEU A 204 -3.91 17.10 -2.79
C LEU A 204 -4.50 17.81 -4.02
N LYS A 205 -3.91 18.93 -4.45
CA LYS A 205 -4.30 19.62 -5.70
C LYS A 205 -4.21 18.70 -6.92
N LYS A 206 -3.10 17.95 -7.05
CA LYS A 206 -2.91 17.00 -8.15
C LYS A 206 -3.89 15.83 -8.08
N ALA A 207 -4.22 15.35 -6.87
CA ALA A 207 -5.20 14.28 -6.68
C ALA A 207 -6.62 14.71 -7.09
N LEU A 208 -7.02 15.95 -6.74
CA LEU A 208 -8.32 16.53 -7.11
C LEU A 208 -8.47 16.78 -8.61
N GLN A 209 -7.36 16.95 -9.34
CA GLN A 209 -7.36 17.17 -10.79
C GLN A 209 -7.30 15.88 -11.61
N LYS A 210 -7.00 14.73 -10.98
CA LYS A 210 -7.03 13.45 -11.69
C LYS A 210 -8.47 12.97 -11.84
N PRO A 211 -8.95 12.65 -13.05
CA PRO A 211 -10.22 11.94 -13.20
C PRO A 211 -10.10 10.60 -12.48
N GLN A 212 -11.10 10.27 -11.66
CA GLN A 212 -11.26 8.93 -11.11
C GLN A 212 -11.41 7.99 -12.30
N LYS A 213 -10.34 7.27 -12.69
CA LYS A 213 -10.53 6.08 -13.53
C LYS A 213 -11.34 5.12 -12.69
N GLU A 214 -12.56 4.88 -13.14
CA GLU A 214 -13.49 3.91 -12.60
C GLU A 214 -12.76 2.62 -12.28
N ILE A 215 -12.91 2.17 -11.04
CA ILE A 215 -12.64 0.79 -10.66
C ILE A 215 -13.80 -0.02 -11.24
N SER A 216 -13.81 -0.21 -12.57
CA SER A 216 -14.69 -1.16 -13.23
C SER A 216 -14.03 -2.53 -13.15
N GLY A 217 -14.14 -3.17 -11.99
CA GLY A 217 -13.95 -4.62 -11.87
C GLY A 217 -15.30 -5.29 -12.03
N GLU A 218 -15.68 -5.61 -13.26
CA GLU A 218 -16.71 -6.63 -13.51
C GLU A 218 -16.16 -7.98 -13.03
N PRO A 219 -16.96 -8.79 -12.31
CA PRO A 219 -16.59 -10.17 -12.02
C PRO A 219 -16.88 -11.02 -13.27
N VAL A 220 -15.88 -11.78 -13.73
CA VAL A 220 -16.07 -12.95 -14.60
C VAL A 220 -15.75 -14.19 -13.78
#